data_AF-A0A933PH72-F1
#
_entry.id   AF-A0A933PH72-F1
#
_cell.length_a   1.000
_cell.length_b   1.000
_cell.length_c   1.000
_cell.angle_alpha   90.00
_cell.angle_beta   90.00
_cell.angle_gamma   90.00
#
_symmetry.space_group_name_H-M   'P 1'
#
loop_
_entity.id
_entity.type
_entity.pdbx_description
1 polymer ?
#
loop_
_entity_poly.entity_id
_entity_poly.type
_entity_poly.pdbx_seq_one_letter_code
_entity_poly.pdbx_strand_id
1 'polypeptide(L)'
;MTATSSATAAAGGIYPSAVDTPMLLHEATHDGSLLNFFGAVSTAEQVADVFERAQRRRRLEHFIPYGDSILCRVLAFWPWLVPPMLGPAEALGRRGRAKYLARKRISLGGATVS
;
A
#
# COMPACT_ATOMS: atom_id res chain seq x y z
N MET A 1 -47.14 -0.68 -17.46
CA MET A 1 -46.08 -1.68 -17.21
C MET A 1 -44.76 -0.93 -17.08
N THR A 2 -44.37 -0.62 -15.85
CA THR A 2 -43.06 -0.01 -15.51
C THR A 2 -42.08 -1.15 -15.29
N ALA A 3 -41.14 -1.33 -16.20
CA ALA A 3 -40.07 -2.31 -16.04
C ALA A 3 -39.11 -1.81 -14.95
N THR A 4 -39.16 -2.44 -13.77
CA THR A 4 -38.16 -2.28 -12.73
C THR A 4 -36.83 -2.82 -13.29
N SER A 5 -35.94 -1.91 -13.68
CA SER A 5 -34.55 -2.22 -14.05
C SER A 5 -33.92 -3.05 -12.93
N SER A 6 -33.54 -4.30 -13.23
CA SER A 6 -32.81 -5.16 -12.31
C SER A 6 -31.48 -4.49 -11.98
N ALA A 7 -31.35 -3.89 -10.79
CA ALA A 7 -30.10 -3.32 -10.33
C ALA A 7 -29.11 -4.46 -10.07
N THR A 8 -28.24 -4.72 -11.05
CA THR A 8 -27.13 -5.65 -10.87
C THR A 8 -26.16 -5.04 -9.87
N ALA A 9 -25.99 -5.67 -8.69
CA ALA A 9 -25.03 -5.22 -7.70
C ALA A 9 -23.61 -5.35 -8.29
N ALA A 10 -22.82 -4.28 -8.22
CA ALA A 10 -21.42 -4.29 -8.61
C ALA A 10 -20.56 -4.42 -7.35
N ALA A 11 -19.64 -5.38 -7.34
CA ALA A 11 -18.62 -5.55 -6.29
C ALA A 11 -17.24 -5.21 -6.86
N GLY A 12 -16.36 -4.66 -6.03
CA GLY A 12 -14.99 -4.34 -6.42
C GLY A 12 -14.10 -4.16 -5.19
N GLY A 13 -12.82 -4.50 -5.34
CA GLY A 13 -11.80 -4.38 -4.29
C GLY A 13 -10.86 -3.20 -4.56
N ILE A 14 -10.42 -2.56 -3.47
CA ILE A 14 -9.34 -1.57 -3.50
C ILE A 14 -8.18 -2.14 -2.69
N TYR A 15 -7.02 -2.21 -3.34
CA TYR A 15 -5.81 -2.78 -2.77
C TYR A 15 -4.75 -1.67 -2.71
N PRO A 16 -4.77 -0.85 -1.65
CA PRO A 16 -3.69 0.06 -1.38
C PRO A 16 -2.48 -0.72 -0.85
N SER A 17 -1.29 -0.21 -1.14
CA SER A 17 -0.01 -0.71 -0.65
C SER A 17 0.17 -0.31 0.83
N ALA A 18 0.91 0.76 1.12
CA ALA A 18 0.94 1.37 2.44
C ALA A 18 0.16 2.68 2.48
N VAL A 19 -0.61 2.88 3.55
CA VAL A 19 -1.43 4.08 3.77
C VAL A 19 -1.05 4.74 5.08
N ASP A 20 -0.81 6.05 5.05
CA ASP A 20 -0.50 6.86 6.22
C ASP A 20 -1.68 6.90 7.20
N THR A 21 -1.70 5.91 8.09
CA THR A 21 -2.74 5.66 9.09
C THR A 21 -2.10 5.42 10.45
N PRO A 22 -2.85 5.53 11.56
CA PRO A 22 -2.35 5.15 12.88
C PRO A 22 -1.83 3.71 12.94
N MET A 23 -2.41 2.80 12.14
CA MET A 23 -1.95 1.41 12.01
C MET A 23 -0.54 1.34 11.39
N LEU A 24 -0.31 2.00 10.26
CA LEU A 24 1.02 2.02 9.64
C LEU A 24 2.06 2.69 10.56
N LEU A 25 1.65 3.70 11.32
CA LEU A 25 2.52 4.30 12.35
C LEU A 25 2.86 3.30 13.46
N HIS A 26 1.89 2.52 13.93
CA HIS A 26 2.13 1.46 14.91
C HIS A 26 3.14 0.43 14.36
N GLU A 27 2.96 -0.04 13.12
CA GLU A 27 3.90 -0.94 12.45
C GLU A 27 5.29 -0.31 12.25
N ALA A 28 5.37 0.98 11.92
CA ALA A 28 6.62 1.71 11.78
C ALA A 28 7.37 1.89 13.10
N THR A 29 6.66 1.87 14.24
CA THR A 29 7.23 2.09 15.57
C THR A 29 7.53 0.80 16.32
N HIS A 30 6.91 -0.30 15.90
CA HIS A 30 7.08 -1.64 16.45
C HIS A 30 7.73 -2.56 15.40
N ASP A 31 7.75 -3.87 15.62
CA ASP A 31 8.38 -4.87 14.73
C ASP A 31 7.43 -5.28 13.58
N GLY A 32 6.86 -4.29 12.89
CA GLY A 32 5.96 -4.49 11.76
C GLY A 32 6.66 -4.84 10.44
N SER A 33 5.89 -5.23 9.43
CA SER A 33 6.43 -5.65 8.12
C SER A 33 7.16 -4.50 7.42
N LEU A 34 8.46 -4.71 7.13
CA LEU A 34 9.29 -3.76 6.39
C LEU A 34 8.85 -3.58 4.95
N LEU A 35 8.14 -4.56 4.38
CA LEU A 35 7.68 -4.53 3.00
C LEU A 35 6.63 -3.44 2.76
N ASN A 36 5.90 -3.01 3.79
CA ASN A 36 4.98 -1.87 3.71
C ASN A 36 5.73 -0.57 3.39
N PHE A 37 7.03 -0.51 3.65
CA PHE A 37 7.88 0.66 3.35
C PHE A 37 8.73 0.47 2.09
N PHE A 38 8.52 -0.60 1.33
CA PHE A 38 9.21 -0.84 0.06
C PHE A 38 8.75 0.17 -1.01
N GLY A 39 7.45 0.44 -1.06
CA GLY A 39 6.82 1.37 -1.99
C GLY A 39 6.55 2.76 -1.41
N ALA A 40 5.85 3.59 -2.18
CA ALA A 40 5.40 4.89 -1.72
C ALA A 40 4.21 4.74 -0.75
N VAL A 41 4.32 5.36 0.43
CA VAL A 41 3.20 5.49 1.36
C VAL A 41 2.21 6.51 0.80
N SER A 42 0.98 6.06 0.55
CA SER A 42 -0.13 6.90 0.08
C SER A 42 -0.81 7.59 1.26
N THR A 43 -1.38 8.77 1.03
CA THR A 43 -2.21 9.43 2.06
C THR A 43 -3.63 8.86 2.07
N ALA A 44 -4.37 9.06 3.15
CA ALA A 44 -5.77 8.65 3.25
C ALA A 44 -6.64 9.34 2.19
N GLU A 45 -6.37 10.61 1.89
CA GLU A 45 -7.05 11.39 0.86
C GLU A 45 -6.82 10.78 -0.53
N GLN A 46 -5.60 10.38 -0.85
CA GLN A 46 -5.30 9.72 -2.13
C GLN A 46 -6.07 8.42 -2.30
N VAL A 47 -6.23 7.65 -1.22
CA VAL A 47 -7.04 6.42 -1.23
C VAL A 47 -8.52 6.75 -1.40
N ALA A 48 -9.03 7.77 -0.71
CA ALA A 48 -10.40 8.25 -0.86
C ALA A 48 -10.71 8.72 -2.30
N ASP A 49 -9.79 9.45 -2.93
CA ASP A 49 -9.92 9.89 -4.33
C ASP A 49 -9.98 8.71 -5.30
N VAL A 50 -9.22 7.65 -5.05
CA VAL A 50 -9.30 6.43 -5.86
C VAL A 50 -10.61 5.69 -5.59
N PHE A 51 -11.07 5.64 -4.34
CA PHE A 51 -12.35 5.05 -3.98
C PHE A 51 -13.51 5.71 -4.72
N GLU A 52 -13.57 7.05 -4.74
CA GLU A 52 -14.60 7.76 -5.49
C GLU A 52 -14.52 7.50 -7.00
N ARG A 53 -13.31 7.46 -7.55
CA ARG A 53 -13.10 7.13 -8.97
C ARG A 53 -13.49 5.69 -9.29
N ALA A 54 -13.24 4.77 -8.37
CA ALA A 54 -13.60 3.36 -8.49
C ALA A 54 -15.11 3.16 -8.46
N GLN A 55 -15.87 3.92 -7.67
CA GLN A 55 -17.33 3.85 -7.73
C GLN A 55 -17.89 4.26 -9.09
N ARG A 56 -17.25 5.24 -9.75
CA ARG A 56 -17.65 5.70 -11.09
C ARG A 56 -17.23 4.74 -12.21
N ARG A 57 -16.26 3.85 -11.97
CA ARG A 57 -15.70 2.93 -12.96
C ARG A 57 -16.00 1.50 -12.53
N ARG A 58 -16.81 0.76 -13.29
CA ARG A 58 -17.12 -0.68 -13.03
C ARG A 58 -15.91 -1.63 -13.23
N ARG A 59 -14.76 -1.34 -12.62
CA ARG A 59 -13.58 -2.22 -12.62
C ARG A 59 -13.50 -2.96 -11.29
N LEU A 60 -13.20 -4.25 -11.39
CA LEU A 60 -13.17 -5.17 -10.25
C LEU A 60 -12.04 -4.88 -9.25
N GLU A 61 -10.89 -4.36 -9.71
CA GLU A 61 -9.70 -4.18 -8.88
C GLU A 61 -9.02 -2.83 -9.14
N HIS A 62 -8.73 -2.10 -8.07
CA HIS A 62 -7.99 -0.83 -8.10
C HIS A 62 -6.76 -0.90 -7.18
N PHE A 63 -5.56 -0.97 -7.79
CA PHE A 63 -4.28 -1.00 -7.09
C PHE A 63 -3.68 0.40 -6.94
N ILE A 64 -3.19 0.73 -5.74
CA ILE A 64 -2.59 2.02 -5.40
C ILE A 64 -1.27 1.75 -4.66
N PRO A 65 -0.08 1.96 -5.27
CA PRO A 65 0.21 2.49 -6.61
C PRO A 65 0.08 1.46 -7.74
N TYR A 66 -0.13 1.91 -8.99
CA TYR A 66 -0.24 1.02 -10.17
C TYR A 66 1.02 0.17 -10.42
N GLY A 67 2.20 0.65 -9.97
CA GLY A 67 3.46 -0.10 -10.05
C GLY A 67 3.40 -1.44 -9.32
N ASP A 68 2.67 -1.52 -8.20
CA ASP A 68 2.52 -2.77 -7.45
C ASP A 68 1.71 -3.79 -8.26
N SER A 69 0.77 -3.35 -9.11
CA SER A 69 0.04 -4.24 -10.02
C SER A 69 0.95 -4.85 -11.09
N ILE A 70 1.92 -4.09 -11.60
CA ILE A 70 2.91 -4.60 -12.57
C ILE A 70 3.87 -5.56 -11.87
N LEU A 71 4.38 -5.18 -10.69
CA LEU A 71 5.28 -6.03 -9.92
C LEU A 71 4.62 -7.35 -9.53
N CYS A 72 3.38 -7.33 -9.03
CA CYS A 72 2.61 -8.53 -8.71
C CYS A 72 2.40 -9.43 -9.93
N ARG A 73 2.13 -8.87 -11.12
CA ARG A 73 2.00 -9.66 -12.35
C ARG A 73 3.32 -10.31 -12.78
N VAL A 74 4.45 -9.62 -12.65
CA VAL A 74 5.77 -10.17 -12.93
C VAL A 74 6.12 -11.30 -11.96
N LEU A 75 5.86 -11.11 -10.67
CA LEU A 75 6.10 -12.14 -9.64
C LEU A 75 5.17 -13.34 -9.79
N ALA A 76 3.92 -13.12 -10.21
CA ALA A 76 2.97 -14.21 -10.51
C ALA A 76 3.42 -15.04 -11.72
N PHE A 77 4.08 -14.42 -12.70
CA PHE A 77 4.61 -15.12 -13.87
C PHE A 77 5.93 -15.85 -13.57
N TRP A 78 6.72 -15.35 -12.62
CA TRP A 78 8.00 -15.93 -12.19
C TRP A 78 8.10 -16.10 -10.66
N PRO A 79 7.42 -17.11 -10.08
CA PRO A 79 7.36 -17.29 -8.63
C PRO A 79 8.72 -17.60 -8.00
N TRP A 80 9.67 -18.18 -8.75
CA TRP A 80 11.03 -18.45 -8.26
C TRP A 80 11.85 -17.18 -8.02
N LEU A 81 11.41 -16.02 -8.51
CA LEU A 81 12.08 -14.74 -8.31
C LEU A 81 11.76 -14.14 -6.93
N VAL A 82 10.71 -14.64 -6.26
CA VAL A 82 10.29 -14.13 -4.95
C VAL A 82 11.36 -14.35 -3.86
N PRO A 83 11.89 -15.58 -3.63
CA PRO A 83 12.88 -15.80 -2.56
C PRO A 83 14.13 -14.91 -2.62
N PRO A 84 14.81 -14.73 -3.78
CA PRO A 84 15.99 -13.87 -3.84
C PRO A 84 15.67 -12.37 -3.76
N MET A 85 14.44 -11.95 -4.06
CA MET A 85 14.06 -10.53 -4.00
C MET A 85 13.68 -10.05 -2.59
N LEU A 86 13.35 -10.95 -1.67
CA LEU A 86 12.93 -10.59 -0.30
C LEU A 86 14.02 -9.83 0.46
N GLY A 87 15.26 -10.33 0.46
CA GLY A 87 16.36 -9.69 1.19
C GLY A 87 16.63 -8.23 0.75
N PRO A 88 16.79 -7.96 -0.56
CA PRO A 88 16.88 -6.59 -1.07
C PRO A 88 15.64 -5.75 -0.75
N ALA A 89 14.42 -6.31 -0.86
CA ALA A 89 13.19 -5.60 -0.56
C ALA A 89 13.11 -5.18 0.92
N GLU A 90 13.55 -6.03 1.86
CA GLU A 90 13.65 -5.68 3.28
C GLU A 90 14.69 -4.59 3.56
N ALA A 91 15.82 -4.60 2.85
CA ALA A 91 16.83 -3.53 2.96
C ALA A 91 16.29 -2.19 2.46
N LEU A 92 15.53 -2.20 1.36
CA LEU A 92 14.81 -1.01 0.87
C LEU A 92 13.71 -0.58 1.85
N GLY A 93 12.95 -1.53 2.38
CA GLY A 93 11.90 -1.30 3.38
C GLY A 93 12.43 -0.64 4.66
N ARG A 94 13.59 -1.07 5.17
CA ARG A 94 14.25 -0.40 6.32
C ARG A 94 14.57 1.06 6.04
N ARG A 95 15.09 1.37 4.84
CA ARG A 95 15.35 2.75 4.43
C ARG A 95 14.05 3.56 4.28
N GLY A 96 13.00 2.95 3.75
CA GLY A 96 11.67 3.56 3.64
C GLY A 96 11.06 3.89 5.01
N ARG A 97 11.14 2.95 5.96
CA ARG A 97 10.68 3.11 7.35
C ARG A 97 11.37 4.28 8.04
N ALA A 98 12.71 4.36 7.92
CA ALA A 98 13.48 5.47 8.48
C ALA A 98 13.05 6.83 7.90
N LYS A 99 12.84 6.91 6.58
CA LYS A 99 12.32 8.13 5.91
C LYS A 99 10.92 8.50 6.38
N TYR A 100 10.03 7.52 6.56
CA TYR A 100 8.67 7.73 7.04
C TYR A 100 8.65 8.31 8.46
N LEU A 101 9.43 7.72 9.38
CA LEU A 101 9.56 8.21 10.75
C LEU A 101 10.18 9.61 10.81
N ALA A 102 11.20 9.88 9.99
CA ALA A 102 11.81 11.21 9.88
C ALA A 102 10.79 12.28 9.43
N ARG A 103 9.91 11.96 8.47
CA ARG A 103 8.82 12.87 8.05
C ARG A 103 7.82 13.15 9.18
N LYS A 104 7.52 12.14 10.00
CA LYS A 104 6.65 12.27 11.18
C LYS A 104 7.36 12.92 12.39
N ARG A 105 8.67 13.19 12.29
CA ARG A 105 9.53 13.70 13.38
C ARG A 105 9.52 12.79 14.63
N ILE A 106 9.43 11.47 14.41
CA ILE A 106 9.42 10.47 15.48
C ILE A 106 10.80 9.82 15.54
N SER A 107 11.46 9.93 16.71
CA SER A 107 12.71 9.23 17.00
C SER A 107 12.42 8.03 17.89
N LEU A 108 12.74 6.84 17.41
CA LEU A 108 12.62 5.61 18.19
C LEU A 108 13.95 5.37 18.91
N GLY A 109 14.06 5.94 20.11
CA GLY A 109 15.19 5.74 21.03
C GLY A 109 16.23 6.85 21.00
N GLY A 110 16.15 7.73 22.01
CA GLY A 110 17.25 7.99 22.96
C GLY A 110 18.67 8.31 22.49
N ALA A 111 18.91 8.66 21.23
CA ALA A 111 20.17 9.24 20.80
C ALA A 111 19.90 10.68 20.37
N THR A 112 19.90 11.58 21.36
CA THR A 112 20.27 12.97 21.13
C THR A 112 21.66 12.93 20.50
N VAL A 113 21.75 13.22 19.20
CA VAL A 113 23.04 13.57 18.61
C VAL A 113 23.37 14.93 19.21
N SER A 114 24.36 14.92 20.10
CA SER A 114 24.95 16.09 20.73
C SER A 114 25.58 17.05 19.73
#